data_AF-A0A9D8PL81-F1
#
_entry.id   AF-A0A9D8PL81-F1
#
_cell.length_a   1.000
_cell.length_b   1.000
_cell.length_c   1.000
_cell.angle_alpha   90.00
_cell.angle_beta   90.00
_cell.angle_gamma   90.00
#
_symmetry.space_group_name_H-M   'P 1'
#
loop_
_entity.id
_entity.type
_entity.pdbx_description
1 polymer ?
#
loop_
_entity_poly.entity_id
_entity_poly.type
_entity_poly.pdbx_seq_one_letter_code
_entity_poly.pdbx_strand_id
1 'polypeptide(L)'
;MPKRQRGLVRTGSAILVIGLSLVLLVGRLHHHFTPTLSDWKRTTSARSAVARQGWSQHPYVFRDEALAKPSASADKTVRLGMEITNIYGLSLRDRTFQAEGWYWLKWPELVQTVMKENEIAQDKIINLINQVDSDSMLIEIEQPNPERLKDESYWQKFHFSGTFYIEDLQLRAFPFDDLVLPIAMELGPDLLSCYPENELGCFSLIFDKDSNAQALGQYTSINGYSIIGSESREFLHQYSTNFGRSSKIATSAVQTNVVYRANFTTAFWIYIFPLLVLIGVSIASPSLPGSLGDVRLAIPTTILLTLIFLQMGYKAELPALEYVSYLDWIYIYAYAISALLFLLFCWGTNAHANACGEEQEAEVLRGINRVDLLVQWLAFGGLVLVMASGLLFEP
;
A
#
# COMPACT_ATOMS: atom_id res chain seq x y z
N MET A 1 28.61 -4.01 -58.24
CA MET A 1 27.26 -3.74 -57.67
C MET A 1 27.40 -3.29 -56.21
N PRO A 2 27.24 -2.00 -55.85
CA PRO A 2 27.40 -1.55 -54.46
C PRO A 2 26.12 -0.87 -53.91
N LYS A 3 24.96 -1.53 -53.96
CA LYS A 3 23.68 -0.98 -53.44
C LYS A 3 23.12 -1.66 -52.18
N ARG A 4 23.67 -2.79 -51.72
CA ARG A 4 23.12 -3.55 -50.57
C ARG A 4 23.68 -3.17 -49.19
N GLN A 5 24.88 -2.60 -49.09
CA GLN A 5 25.48 -2.20 -47.80
C GLN A 5 24.74 -1.06 -47.07
N ARG A 6 24.03 -0.17 -47.79
CA ARG A 6 23.25 0.92 -47.16
C ARG A 6 21.98 0.45 -46.43
N GLY A 7 21.52 -0.78 -46.68
CA GLY A 7 20.32 -1.33 -46.02
C GLY A 7 20.56 -1.80 -44.59
N LEU A 8 21.72 -2.43 -44.33
CA LEU A 8 22.04 -3.06 -43.05
C LEU A 8 22.31 -2.04 -41.92
N VAL A 9 22.94 -0.91 -42.27
CA VAL A 9 23.18 0.19 -41.32
C VAL A 9 21.86 0.89 -40.96
N ARG A 10 20.92 0.99 -41.90
CA ARG A 10 19.61 1.61 -41.70
C ARG A 10 18.70 0.81 -40.75
N THR A 11 18.77 -0.52 -40.79
CA THR A 11 17.97 -1.40 -39.90
C THR A 11 18.54 -1.46 -38.48
N GLY A 12 19.86 -1.47 -38.32
CA GLY A 12 20.50 -1.29 -37.00
C GLY A 12 20.11 0.04 -36.34
N SER A 13 20.11 1.14 -37.10
CA SER A 13 19.60 2.43 -36.62
C SER A 13 18.11 2.40 -36.26
N ALA A 14 17.29 1.62 -36.96
CA ALA A 14 15.85 1.51 -36.64
C ALA A 14 15.61 0.75 -35.32
N ILE A 15 16.35 -0.33 -35.03
CA ILE A 15 16.28 -1.04 -33.74
C ILE A 15 16.76 -0.14 -32.61
N LEU A 16 17.81 0.65 -32.85
CA LEU A 16 18.35 1.62 -31.90
C LEU A 16 17.36 2.76 -31.63
N VAL A 17 16.66 3.25 -32.66
CA VAL A 17 15.59 4.25 -32.52
C VAL A 17 14.37 3.66 -31.81
N ILE A 18 13.99 2.41 -32.08
CA ILE A 18 12.89 1.73 -31.39
C ILE A 18 13.25 1.49 -29.92
N GLY A 19 14.46 1.02 -29.61
CA GLY A 19 14.94 0.83 -28.24
C GLY A 19 15.03 2.14 -27.46
N LEU A 20 15.59 3.20 -28.07
CA LEU A 20 15.62 4.54 -27.47
C LEU A 20 14.21 5.09 -27.28
N SER A 21 13.31 4.86 -28.24
CA SER A 21 11.91 5.28 -28.14
C SER A 21 11.16 4.49 -27.07
N LEU A 22 11.44 3.20 -26.86
CA LEU A 22 10.80 2.39 -25.83
C LEU A 22 11.26 2.82 -24.43
N VAL A 23 12.57 3.04 -24.25
CA VAL A 23 13.13 3.54 -22.98
C VAL A 23 12.64 4.96 -22.68
N LEU A 24 12.58 5.83 -23.70
CA LEU A 24 12.02 7.18 -23.56
C LEU A 24 10.49 7.17 -23.41
N LEU A 25 9.77 6.19 -23.96
CA LEU A 25 8.32 6.04 -23.80
C LEU A 25 7.99 5.58 -22.38
N VAL A 26 8.75 4.63 -21.83
CA VAL A 26 8.64 4.24 -20.41
C VAL A 26 8.95 5.44 -19.52
N GLY A 27 10.00 6.20 -19.82
CA GLY A 27 10.33 7.44 -19.12
C GLY A 27 9.30 8.56 -19.29
N ARG A 28 8.66 8.70 -20.46
CA ARG A 28 7.60 9.71 -20.72
C ARG A 28 6.24 9.33 -20.16
N LEU A 29 5.87 8.05 -20.20
CA LEU A 29 4.70 7.53 -19.51
C LEU A 29 4.88 7.77 -18.01
N HIS A 30 6.07 7.52 -17.47
CA HIS A 30 6.39 7.90 -16.10
C HIS A 30 6.25 9.41 -15.84
N HIS A 31 6.72 10.26 -16.75
CA HIS A 31 6.65 11.73 -16.61
C HIS A 31 5.24 12.32 -16.75
N HIS A 32 4.34 11.68 -17.51
CA HIS A 32 2.95 12.14 -17.66
C HIS A 32 2.08 11.79 -16.45
N PHE A 33 2.51 10.82 -15.65
CA PHE A 33 1.84 10.40 -14.42
C PHE A 33 2.57 10.85 -13.13
N THR A 34 3.62 11.68 -13.25
CA THR A 34 4.32 12.30 -12.12
C THR A 34 4.21 13.84 -12.16
N PRO A 35 3.87 14.52 -11.05
CA PRO A 35 3.71 15.98 -11.03
C PRO A 35 5.04 16.73 -11.21
N THR A 36 4.99 17.97 -11.74
CA THR A 36 6.19 18.71 -12.21
C THR A 36 6.96 19.48 -11.12
N LEU A 37 8.25 19.72 -11.34
CA LEU A 37 9.16 20.48 -10.45
C LEU A 37 8.68 21.92 -10.12
N SER A 38 7.89 22.56 -11.00
CA SER A 38 7.30 23.88 -10.75
C SER A 38 6.13 23.85 -9.77
N ASP A 39 5.38 22.74 -9.72
CA ASP A 39 4.36 22.50 -8.70
C ASP A 39 5.02 22.27 -7.32
N TRP A 40 6.24 21.71 -7.33
CA TRP A 40 7.03 21.40 -6.14
C TRP A 40 7.63 22.64 -5.43
N LYS A 41 7.98 23.71 -6.17
CA LYS A 41 8.49 24.96 -5.55
C LYS A 41 7.40 25.76 -4.83
N ARG A 42 6.13 25.65 -5.25
CA ARG A 42 5.02 26.27 -4.52
C ARG A 42 4.67 25.48 -3.25
N THR A 43 4.76 24.15 -3.29
CA THR A 43 4.50 23.29 -2.12
C THR A 43 5.64 23.27 -1.09
N THR A 44 6.90 23.44 -1.49
CA THR A 44 8.04 23.50 -0.54
C THR A 44 8.09 24.75 0.33
N SER A 45 7.69 25.92 -0.20
CA SER A 45 7.59 27.14 0.62
C SER A 45 6.39 27.12 1.57
N ALA A 46 5.32 26.38 1.23
CA ALA A 46 4.21 26.11 2.13
C ALA A 46 4.57 25.04 3.19
N ARG A 47 5.42 24.06 2.86
CA ARG A 47 5.78 22.93 3.74
C ARG A 47 6.76 23.27 4.86
N SER A 48 7.64 24.26 4.71
CA SER A 48 8.54 24.68 5.80
C SER A 48 7.80 25.43 6.93
N ALA A 49 6.61 25.96 6.66
CA ALA A 49 5.69 26.46 7.70
C ALA A 49 4.88 25.32 8.36
N VAL A 50 4.64 24.22 7.65
CA VAL A 50 3.86 23.05 8.12
C VAL A 50 4.68 22.15 9.07
N ALA A 51 6.01 22.12 8.99
CA ALA A 51 6.84 21.33 9.92
C ALA A 51 6.79 21.78 11.40
N ARG A 52 6.10 22.89 11.73
CA ARG A 52 5.84 23.34 13.10
C ARG A 52 4.36 23.25 13.52
N GLN A 53 3.47 22.83 12.63
CA GLN A 53 2.05 22.61 12.92
C GLN A 53 1.73 21.13 12.80
N GLY A 54 1.05 20.60 13.81
CA GLY A 54 0.83 19.17 14.03
C GLY A 54 0.36 18.40 12.79
N TRP A 55 0.82 17.15 12.75
CA TRP A 55 0.49 16.12 11.78
C TRP A 55 -1.03 16.05 11.59
N SER A 56 -1.54 16.64 10.51
CA SER A 56 -2.98 16.72 10.25
C SER A 56 -3.32 16.83 8.75
N GLN A 57 -2.46 16.36 7.85
CA GLN A 57 -2.76 16.35 6.41
C GLN A 57 -2.05 15.18 5.70
N HIS A 58 -2.60 13.96 5.81
CA HIS A 58 -2.40 12.90 4.81
C HIS A 58 -3.55 13.01 3.79
N PRO A 59 -3.29 12.99 2.47
CA PRO A 59 -4.31 13.31 1.47
C PRO A 59 -5.03 12.05 1.00
N TYR A 60 -5.90 11.47 1.84
CA TYR A 60 -6.93 10.55 1.36
C TYR A 60 -8.28 10.86 1.99
N VAL A 61 -9.23 11.00 1.07
CA VAL A 61 -10.56 11.56 1.23
C VAL A 61 -11.45 10.52 1.95
N PHE A 62 -11.42 10.50 3.28
CA PHE A 62 -12.69 10.82 3.94
C PHE A 62 -12.95 12.23 3.50
N ARG A 63 -14.06 12.49 2.81
CA ARG A 63 -14.42 13.86 2.49
C ARG A 63 -14.27 14.63 3.80
N ASP A 64 -13.41 15.65 3.82
CA ASP A 64 -13.47 16.75 4.78
C ASP A 64 -14.82 17.50 4.60
N GLU A 65 -15.94 16.79 4.44
CA GLU A 65 -17.10 17.16 5.21
C GLU A 65 -16.59 17.08 6.62
N ALA A 66 -16.30 18.23 7.22
CA ALA A 66 -15.96 18.36 8.62
C ALA A 66 -16.97 17.52 9.41
N LEU A 67 -16.64 16.26 9.67
CA LEU A 67 -17.46 15.38 10.48
C LEU A 67 -17.37 16.03 11.84
N ALA A 68 -18.44 16.74 12.19
CA ALA A 68 -18.49 17.53 13.39
C ALA A 68 -18.00 16.65 14.52
N LYS A 69 -16.99 17.13 15.28
CA LYS A 69 -16.59 16.44 16.50
C LYS A 69 -17.87 16.17 17.28
N PRO A 70 -18.09 14.95 17.80
CA PRO A 70 -19.25 14.66 18.61
C PRO A 70 -19.31 15.68 19.75
N SER A 71 -20.29 16.60 19.69
CA SER A 71 -20.47 17.67 20.66
C SER A 71 -21.67 17.33 21.53
N ALA A 72 -21.59 16.23 22.27
CA ALA A 72 -22.56 15.91 23.30
C ALA A 72 -22.16 16.51 24.64
N SER A 73 -23.17 16.72 25.50
CA SER A 73 -22.98 17.07 26.90
C SER A 73 -22.29 15.92 27.66
N ALA A 74 -21.65 16.24 28.79
CA ALA A 74 -20.87 15.27 29.56
C ALA A 74 -21.70 14.06 30.04
N ASP A 75 -22.99 14.26 30.28
CA ASP A 75 -23.98 13.23 30.66
C ASP A 75 -24.43 12.32 29.50
N LYS A 76 -24.00 12.59 28.26
CA LYS A 76 -24.26 11.77 27.06
C LYS A 76 -22.98 11.28 26.38
N THR A 77 -21.87 11.36 27.09
CA THR A 77 -20.55 11.01 26.56
C THR A 77 -20.09 9.66 27.12
N VAL A 78 -19.91 8.69 26.24
CA VAL A 78 -19.25 7.42 26.51
C VAL A 78 -17.77 7.56 26.16
N ARG A 79 -16.90 7.21 27.10
CA ARG A 79 -15.45 7.21 26.89
C ARG A 79 -14.96 5.80 26.64
N LEU A 80 -14.19 5.63 25.57
CA LEU A 80 -13.58 4.38 25.14
C LEU A 80 -12.07 4.41 25.43
N GLY A 81 -11.57 3.40 26.13
CA GLY A 81 -10.15 3.07 26.11
C GLY A 81 -9.94 1.69 25.47
N MET A 82 -8.78 1.49 24.85
CA MET A 82 -8.45 0.24 24.18
C MET A 82 -6.98 -0.12 24.33
N GLU A 83 -6.72 -1.40 24.49
CA GLU A 83 -5.41 -2.04 24.49
C GLU A 83 -5.43 -3.18 23.48
N ILE A 84 -4.54 -3.13 22.49
CA ILE A 84 -4.44 -4.18 21.45
C ILE A 84 -3.30 -5.09 21.86
N THR A 85 -3.59 -6.33 22.25
CA THR A 85 -2.56 -7.23 22.80
C THR A 85 -1.76 -7.91 21.70
N ASN A 86 -2.38 -8.20 20.58
CA ASN A 86 -1.78 -8.98 19.49
C ASN A 86 -2.45 -8.66 18.15
N ILE A 87 -1.64 -8.65 17.10
CA ILE A 87 -2.07 -8.47 15.72
C ILE A 87 -1.39 -9.56 14.88
N TYR A 88 -2.19 -10.35 14.17
CA TYR A 88 -1.72 -11.50 13.42
C TYR A 88 -2.59 -11.73 12.17
N GLY A 89 -2.27 -12.78 11.40
CA GLY A 89 -3.09 -13.18 10.25
C GLY A 89 -3.23 -12.10 9.17
N LEU A 90 -2.24 -11.20 9.03
CA LEU A 90 -2.26 -10.17 7.98
C LEU A 90 -2.27 -10.81 6.59
N SER A 91 -3.34 -10.56 5.83
CA SER A 91 -3.47 -10.90 4.42
C SER A 91 -3.64 -9.62 3.61
N LEU A 92 -2.59 -9.21 2.90
CA LEU A 92 -2.68 -8.08 1.95
C LEU A 92 -3.64 -8.41 0.81
N ARG A 93 -3.60 -9.67 0.33
CA ARG A 93 -4.46 -10.21 -0.72
C ARG A 93 -5.95 -10.08 -0.39
N ASP A 94 -6.33 -10.52 0.81
CA ASP A 94 -7.73 -10.51 1.23
C ASP A 94 -8.12 -9.18 1.88
N ARG A 95 -7.13 -8.31 2.12
CA ARG A 95 -7.26 -7.03 2.82
C ARG A 95 -7.81 -7.23 4.23
N THR A 96 -7.26 -8.19 4.95
CA THR A 96 -7.70 -8.53 6.30
C THR A 96 -6.54 -8.67 7.27
N PHE A 97 -6.83 -8.50 8.54
CA PHE A 97 -5.95 -8.85 9.64
C PHE A 97 -6.78 -9.31 10.83
N GLN A 98 -6.15 -10.01 11.77
CA GLN A 98 -6.76 -10.44 13.02
C GLN A 98 -6.16 -9.64 14.17
N ALA A 99 -7.02 -9.25 15.11
CA ALA A 99 -6.59 -8.57 16.31
C ALA A 99 -7.36 -9.09 17.52
N GLU A 100 -6.66 -9.11 18.64
CA GLU A 100 -7.22 -9.39 19.95
C GLU A 100 -6.76 -8.32 20.94
N GLY A 101 -7.55 -8.12 21.98
CA GLY A 101 -7.23 -7.16 23.01
C GLY A 101 -8.38 -6.89 23.95
N TRP A 102 -8.27 -5.76 24.62
CA TRP A 102 -9.24 -5.29 25.60
C TRP A 102 -9.73 -3.92 25.22
N TYR A 103 -11.02 -3.69 25.39
CA TYR A 103 -11.55 -2.34 25.44
C TYR A 103 -12.35 -2.15 26.71
N TRP A 104 -12.46 -0.91 27.16
CA TRP A 104 -13.30 -0.57 28.29
C TRP A 104 -14.05 0.71 28.01
N LEU A 105 -15.22 0.79 28.61
CA LEU A 105 -16.12 1.90 28.48
C LEU A 105 -16.29 2.56 29.84
N LYS A 106 -16.34 3.89 29.84
CA LYS A 106 -16.83 4.69 30.97
C LYS A 106 -18.04 5.49 30.52
N TRP A 107 -19.14 5.43 31.24
CA TRP A 107 -20.36 6.16 30.89
C TRP A 107 -21.09 6.74 32.10
N PRO A 108 -21.82 7.85 31.92
CA PRO A 108 -22.58 8.49 33.00
C PRO A 108 -23.88 7.74 33.35
N GLU A 109 -24.47 8.07 34.50
CA GLU A 109 -25.74 7.48 34.97
C GLU A 109 -26.86 7.51 33.92
N LEU A 110 -26.99 8.60 33.15
CA LEU A 110 -28.02 8.70 32.10
C LEU A 110 -27.93 7.57 31.08
N VAL A 111 -26.72 7.22 30.62
CA VAL A 111 -26.52 6.11 29.68
C VAL A 111 -26.90 4.78 30.35
N GLN A 112 -26.55 4.61 31.63
CA GLN A 112 -26.92 3.41 32.38
C GLN A 112 -28.44 3.25 32.56
N THR A 113 -29.15 4.36 32.80
CA THR A 113 -30.62 4.38 32.89
C THR A 113 -31.24 3.99 31.55
N VAL A 114 -30.81 4.64 30.45
CA VAL A 114 -31.28 4.33 29.10
C VAL A 114 -31.07 2.85 28.76
N MET A 115 -29.91 2.29 29.09
CA MET A 115 -29.66 0.86 28.88
C MET A 115 -30.61 -0.05 29.66
N LYS A 116 -30.86 0.26 30.94
CA LYS A 116 -31.75 -0.55 31.79
C LYS A 116 -33.20 -0.48 31.31
N GLU A 117 -33.69 0.71 30.99
CA GLU A 117 -35.07 0.93 30.56
C GLU A 117 -35.38 0.29 29.19
N ASN A 118 -34.37 0.18 28.33
CA ASN A 118 -34.50 -0.38 26.99
C ASN A 118 -33.92 -1.79 26.85
N GLU A 119 -33.59 -2.45 27.97
CA GLU A 119 -33.04 -3.82 28.01
C GLU A 119 -31.80 -4.01 27.11
N ILE A 120 -30.96 -2.98 26.98
CA ILE A 120 -29.75 -3.00 26.16
C ILE A 120 -28.66 -3.76 26.90
N ALA A 121 -28.24 -4.90 26.35
CA ALA A 121 -27.12 -5.66 26.87
C ALA A 121 -25.80 -4.87 26.77
N GLN A 122 -24.89 -5.08 27.72
CA GLN A 122 -23.67 -4.28 27.86
C GLN A 122 -22.72 -4.43 26.66
N ASP A 123 -22.66 -5.62 26.07
CA ASP A 123 -21.89 -5.94 24.86
C ASP A 123 -22.50 -5.35 23.58
N LYS A 124 -23.69 -4.75 23.65
CA LYS A 124 -24.39 -4.10 22.51
C LYS A 124 -24.24 -2.59 22.48
N ILE A 125 -23.55 -1.99 23.46
CA ILE A 125 -23.22 -0.55 23.46
C ILE A 125 -22.26 -0.20 22.33
N ILE A 126 -21.40 -1.15 21.93
CA ILE A 126 -20.39 -0.94 20.90
C ILE A 126 -20.56 -1.97 19.79
N ASN A 127 -20.53 -1.49 18.56
CA ASN A 127 -20.44 -2.30 17.36
C ASN A 127 -19.06 -2.10 16.73
N LEU A 128 -18.41 -3.20 16.33
CA LEU A 128 -17.19 -3.13 15.51
C LEU A 128 -17.60 -3.13 14.04
N ILE A 129 -17.33 -2.03 13.33
CA ILE A 129 -17.96 -1.77 12.03
C ILE A 129 -17.16 -2.28 10.84
N ASN A 130 -15.85 -2.46 11.00
CA ASN A 130 -14.98 -3.01 9.96
C ASN A 130 -14.64 -4.49 10.19
N GLN A 131 -15.46 -5.21 10.96
CA GLN A 131 -15.35 -6.66 11.11
C GLN A 131 -15.75 -7.36 9.80
N VAL A 132 -15.06 -8.45 9.46
CA VAL A 132 -15.31 -9.23 8.23
C VAL A 132 -16.27 -10.37 8.48
N ASP A 133 -16.12 -11.03 9.63
CA ASP A 133 -16.89 -12.22 9.99
C ASP A 133 -17.44 -12.05 11.41
N SER A 134 -18.76 -11.89 11.49
CA SER A 134 -19.46 -11.75 12.76
C SER A 134 -19.47 -13.05 13.57
N ASP A 135 -19.36 -14.21 12.92
CA ASP A 135 -19.48 -15.51 13.59
C ASP A 135 -18.18 -15.89 14.31
N SER A 136 -17.03 -15.39 13.82
CA SER A 136 -15.74 -15.53 14.50
C SER A 136 -15.40 -14.37 15.44
N MET A 137 -16.28 -13.35 15.54
CA MET A 137 -16.09 -12.25 16.48
C MET A 137 -16.46 -12.70 17.90
N LEU A 138 -15.48 -12.64 18.80
CA LEU A 138 -15.67 -12.92 20.21
C LEU A 138 -15.64 -11.61 21.00
N ILE A 139 -16.69 -11.37 21.77
CA ILE A 139 -16.75 -10.28 22.76
C ILE A 139 -17.13 -10.92 24.10
N GLU A 140 -16.22 -10.89 25.06
CA GLU A 140 -16.45 -11.45 26.40
C GLU A 140 -16.47 -10.33 27.44
N ILE A 141 -17.48 -10.37 28.31
CA ILE A 141 -17.63 -9.43 29.41
C ILE A 141 -16.80 -9.94 30.59
N GLU A 142 -15.84 -9.13 31.07
CA GLU A 142 -14.91 -9.59 32.12
C GLU A 142 -15.53 -9.61 33.52
N GLN A 143 -16.42 -8.65 33.81
CA GLN A 143 -17.26 -8.65 35.01
C GLN A 143 -18.75 -8.58 34.67
N PRO A 144 -19.63 -9.35 35.34
CA PRO A 144 -21.04 -9.46 34.94
C PRO A 144 -21.84 -8.15 35.11
N ASN A 145 -21.41 -7.28 36.02
CA ASN A 145 -22.05 -6.00 36.28
C ASN A 145 -21.03 -4.85 36.15
N PRO A 146 -21.45 -3.69 35.61
CA PRO A 146 -20.60 -2.51 35.56
C PRO A 146 -20.21 -2.03 36.95
N GLU A 147 -18.95 -1.62 37.12
CA GLU A 147 -18.45 -1.03 38.35
C GLU A 147 -18.85 0.44 38.41
N ARG A 148 -19.38 0.90 39.56
CA ARG A 148 -19.64 2.33 39.77
C ARG A 148 -18.40 2.99 40.38
N LEU A 149 -17.83 3.95 39.66
CA LEU A 149 -16.64 4.70 40.03
C LEU A 149 -16.95 5.83 41.03
N LYS A 150 -15.88 6.45 41.56
CA LYS A 150 -15.97 7.53 42.57
C LYS A 150 -16.65 8.80 42.06
N ASP A 151 -16.60 9.05 40.75
CA ASP A 151 -17.25 10.16 40.07
C ASP A 151 -18.69 9.81 39.64
N GLU A 152 -19.24 8.71 40.18
CA GLU A 152 -20.55 8.15 39.87
C GLU A 152 -20.72 7.63 38.43
N SER A 153 -19.66 7.66 37.61
CA SER A 153 -19.67 7.00 36.31
C SER A 153 -19.62 5.48 36.44
N TYR A 154 -20.06 4.79 35.41
CA TYR A 154 -20.00 3.34 35.28
C TYR A 154 -18.80 2.94 34.43
N TRP A 155 -18.16 1.82 34.79
CA TRP A 155 -17.02 1.25 34.07
C TRP A 155 -17.24 -0.23 33.76
N GLN A 156 -16.92 -0.63 32.54
CA GLN A 156 -16.98 -2.03 32.11
C GLN A 156 -15.83 -2.36 31.16
N LYS A 157 -15.27 -3.55 31.33
CA LYS A 157 -14.18 -4.08 30.50
C LYS A 157 -14.66 -5.29 29.68
N PHE A 158 -14.14 -5.38 28.47
CA PHE A 158 -14.48 -6.37 27.47
C PHE A 158 -13.21 -6.91 26.81
N HIS A 159 -13.16 -8.22 26.63
CA HIS A 159 -12.18 -8.87 25.75
C HIS A 159 -12.75 -8.92 24.34
N PHE A 160 -11.93 -8.66 23.32
CA PHE A 160 -12.31 -8.84 21.94
C PHE A 160 -11.29 -9.68 21.17
N SER A 161 -11.77 -10.48 20.23
CA SER A 161 -10.95 -11.17 19.24
C SER A 161 -11.74 -11.29 17.94
N GLY A 162 -11.14 -10.89 16.82
CA GLY A 162 -11.86 -10.88 15.54
C GLY A 162 -10.99 -10.60 14.32
N THR A 163 -11.63 -10.74 13.15
CA THR A 163 -11.03 -10.45 11.84
C THR A 163 -11.56 -9.12 11.31
N PHE A 164 -10.65 -8.23 10.94
CA PHE A 164 -10.91 -6.86 10.53
C PHE A 164 -10.51 -6.61 9.08
N TYR A 165 -11.29 -5.78 8.40
CA TYR A 165 -11.04 -5.35 7.03
C TYR A 165 -10.12 -4.13 6.99
N ILE A 166 -9.19 -4.15 6.04
CA ILE A 166 -8.29 -3.04 5.72
C ILE A 166 -8.92 -2.27 4.56
N GLU A 167 -9.63 -1.19 4.89
CA GLU A 167 -10.33 -0.37 3.89
C GLU A 167 -9.36 0.31 2.93
N ASP A 168 -8.37 1.02 3.47
CA ASP A 168 -7.40 1.79 2.68
C ASP A 168 -6.04 1.08 2.62
N LEU A 169 -5.91 0.15 1.66
CA LEU A 169 -4.66 -0.53 1.38
C LEU A 169 -3.97 0.08 0.15
N GLN A 170 -2.96 0.91 0.41
CA GLN A 170 -2.16 1.56 -0.63
C GLN A 170 -0.80 0.88 -0.76
N LEU A 171 -0.58 0.29 -1.93
CA LEU A 171 0.59 -0.52 -2.27
C LEU A 171 1.34 0.10 -3.44
N ARG A 172 1.35 1.44 -3.53
CA ARG A 172 1.97 2.16 -4.64
C ARG A 172 3.49 2.06 -4.56
N ALA A 173 4.06 2.10 -3.36
CA ALA A 173 5.48 1.97 -3.11
C ALA A 173 5.91 0.52 -2.79
N PHE A 174 5.05 -0.47 -3.07
CA PHE A 174 5.28 -1.85 -2.64
C PHE A 174 6.63 -2.34 -3.19
N PRO A 175 7.49 -2.96 -2.36
CA PRO A 175 7.24 -3.51 -1.00
C PRO A 175 7.55 -2.59 0.19
N PHE A 176 7.61 -1.27 -0.01
CA PHE A 176 8.08 -0.32 1.01
C PHE A 176 6.96 0.52 1.65
N ASP A 177 5.69 0.25 1.35
CA ASP A 177 4.58 1.02 1.92
C ASP A 177 4.49 0.86 3.44
N ASP A 178 4.08 1.94 4.11
CA ASP A 178 3.58 1.88 5.48
C ASP A 178 2.16 1.27 5.46
N LEU A 179 1.85 0.41 6.44
CA LEU A 179 0.52 -0.17 6.60
C LEU A 179 -0.22 0.49 7.75
N VAL A 180 -1.51 0.74 7.54
CA VAL A 180 -2.42 1.24 8.57
C VAL A 180 -3.48 0.18 8.80
N LEU A 181 -3.54 -0.36 10.02
CA LEU A 181 -4.50 -1.38 10.41
C LEU A 181 -5.59 -0.75 11.29
N PRO A 182 -6.80 -0.50 10.75
CA PRO A 182 -7.85 0.17 11.49
C PRO A 182 -8.71 -0.81 12.29
N ILE A 183 -9.06 -0.45 13.52
CA ILE A 183 -10.15 -1.06 14.29
C ILE A 183 -11.16 0.04 14.56
N ALA A 184 -12.36 -0.08 13.98
CA ALA A 184 -13.39 0.94 14.06
C ALA A 184 -14.56 0.46 14.93
N MET A 185 -14.93 1.28 15.90
CA MET A 185 -15.98 1.04 16.87
C MET A 185 -17.01 2.17 16.81
N GLU A 186 -18.29 1.85 16.84
CA GLU A 186 -19.38 2.83 16.90
C GLU A 186 -20.34 2.53 18.05
N LEU A 187 -21.08 3.55 18.49
CA LEU A 187 -22.16 3.34 19.46
C LEU A 187 -23.31 2.53 18.85
N GLY A 188 -23.75 1.52 19.57
CA GLY A 188 -25.03 0.85 19.35
C GLY A 188 -25.91 0.96 20.59
N PRO A 189 -27.22 0.68 20.48
CA PRO A 189 -28.05 0.60 19.26
C PRO A 189 -28.43 2.00 18.72
N ASP A 190 -29.22 2.07 17.64
CA ASP A 190 -29.74 3.32 17.02
C ASP A 190 -30.28 4.35 18.02
N LEU A 191 -30.79 3.92 19.19
CA LEU A 191 -31.27 4.80 20.24
C LEU A 191 -30.19 5.79 20.75
N LEU A 192 -28.92 5.40 20.68
CA LEU A 192 -27.78 6.25 21.06
C LEU A 192 -27.27 7.12 19.89
N SER A 193 -27.83 6.97 18.69
CA SER A 193 -27.40 7.71 17.49
C SER A 193 -28.06 9.08 17.37
N CYS A 194 -27.46 9.94 16.55
CA CYS A 194 -27.95 11.27 16.19
C CYS A 194 -28.93 11.22 15.01
N TYR A 195 -30.19 11.53 15.26
CA TYR A 195 -31.19 11.79 14.23
C TYR A 195 -32.30 12.72 14.76
N PRO A 196 -33.02 13.46 13.89
CA PRO A 196 -33.98 14.48 14.30
C PRO A 196 -35.12 13.99 15.21
N GLU A 197 -35.56 12.76 15.00
CA GLU A 197 -36.66 12.14 15.77
C GLU A 197 -36.20 11.53 17.10
N ASN A 198 -34.90 11.60 17.45
CA ASN A 198 -34.40 11.06 18.71
C ASN A 198 -34.66 12.03 19.88
N GLU A 199 -35.65 11.72 20.71
CA GLU A 199 -35.98 12.52 21.90
C GLU A 199 -34.86 12.54 22.96
N LEU A 200 -34.02 11.50 23.00
CA LEU A 200 -32.85 11.45 23.89
C LEU A 200 -31.69 12.32 23.38
N GLY A 201 -31.76 12.80 22.14
CA GLY A 201 -30.69 13.55 21.49
C GLY A 201 -29.43 12.71 21.19
N CYS A 202 -28.35 13.41 20.86
CA CYS A 202 -27.10 12.80 20.45
C CYS A 202 -26.26 12.29 21.62
N PHE A 203 -25.81 11.04 21.55
CA PHE A 203 -24.71 10.53 22.36
C PHE A 203 -23.38 10.62 21.61
N SER A 204 -22.28 10.64 22.35
CA SER A 204 -20.93 10.73 21.80
C SER A 204 -20.04 9.63 22.35
N LEU A 205 -19.25 9.05 21.47
CA LEU A 205 -18.14 8.14 21.79
C LEU A 205 -16.85 8.90 21.56
N ILE A 206 -16.08 9.05 22.64
CA ILE A 206 -14.79 9.74 22.61
C ILE A 206 -13.71 8.84 23.17
N PHE A 207 -12.46 9.08 22.79
CA PHE A 207 -11.33 8.32 23.31
C PHE A 207 -10.94 8.84 24.70
N ASP A 208 -10.69 7.93 25.65
CA ASP A 208 -10.34 8.26 27.04
C ASP A 208 -8.90 8.74 27.16
N LYS A 209 -8.68 10.05 27.01
CA LYS A 209 -7.35 10.71 27.04
C LYS A 209 -6.63 10.63 28.38
N ASP A 210 -7.36 10.41 29.47
CA ASP A 210 -6.81 10.38 30.83
C ASP A 210 -6.13 9.04 31.15
N SER A 211 -6.27 8.06 30.26
CA SER A 211 -5.57 6.81 30.34
C SER A 211 -4.26 6.88 29.56
N ASN A 212 -3.18 6.33 30.11
CA ASN A 212 -1.97 5.98 29.33
C ASN A 212 -2.27 4.89 28.25
N ALA A 213 -3.52 4.77 27.79
CA ALA A 213 -4.06 3.70 26.96
C ALA A 213 -3.77 3.87 25.47
N GLN A 214 -2.52 4.19 25.15
CA GLN A 214 -1.95 3.68 23.92
C GLN A 214 -1.06 2.50 24.29
N ALA A 215 -1.69 1.42 24.76
CA ALA A 215 -1.00 0.19 25.10
C ALA A 215 -1.08 -0.74 23.89
N LEU A 216 -0.14 -0.57 22.96
CA LEU A 216 0.18 -1.66 22.04
C LEU A 216 0.86 -2.74 22.87
N GLY A 217 0.26 -3.92 22.93
CA GLY A 217 0.77 -5.08 23.66
C GLY A 217 2.04 -5.64 23.03
N GLN A 218 2.73 -6.50 23.80
CA GLN A 218 4.03 -7.05 23.42
C GLN A 218 4.00 -7.94 22.17
N TYR A 219 2.83 -8.44 21.76
CA TYR A 219 2.66 -9.38 20.64
C TYR A 219 2.09 -8.72 19.39
N THR A 220 2.19 -7.40 19.27
CA THR A 220 1.68 -6.65 18.11
C THR A 220 2.66 -6.61 16.93
N SER A 221 3.84 -7.21 17.03
CA SER A 221 4.86 -7.17 15.97
C SER A 221 4.49 -8.09 14.80
N ILE A 222 4.49 -7.56 13.57
CA ILE A 222 4.26 -8.32 12.34
C ILE A 222 5.60 -8.56 11.65
N ASN A 223 5.85 -9.79 11.19
CA ASN A 223 7.07 -10.13 10.45
C ASN A 223 7.21 -9.27 9.19
N GLY A 224 8.40 -8.69 9.00
CA GLY A 224 8.67 -7.80 7.87
C GLY A 224 8.27 -6.33 8.11
N TYR A 225 7.62 -6.02 9.23
CA TYR A 225 7.20 -4.67 9.59
C TYR A 225 7.67 -4.26 10.99
N SER A 226 7.87 -2.96 11.18
CA SER A 226 8.12 -2.35 12.48
C SER A 226 6.95 -1.45 12.87
N ILE A 227 6.52 -1.53 14.11
CA ILE A 227 5.46 -0.68 14.66
C ILE A 227 6.00 0.75 14.79
N ILE A 228 5.26 1.73 14.27
CA ILE A 228 5.54 3.16 14.47
C ILE A 228 4.78 3.67 15.69
N GLY A 229 3.52 3.27 15.83
CA GLY A 229 2.65 3.67 16.94
C GLY A 229 1.18 3.40 16.64
N SER A 230 0.32 3.99 17.47
CA SER A 230 -1.13 3.97 17.27
C SER A 230 -1.74 5.36 17.39
N GLU A 231 -2.79 5.61 16.62
CA GLU A 231 -3.55 6.86 16.65
C GLU A 231 -5.04 6.55 16.72
N SER A 232 -5.79 7.24 17.58
CA SER A 232 -7.25 7.13 17.65
C SER A 232 -7.90 8.41 17.15
N ARG A 233 -8.93 8.28 16.31
CA ARG A 233 -9.71 9.39 15.78
C ARG A 233 -11.19 9.20 16.06
N GLU A 234 -11.82 10.28 16.52
CA GLU A 234 -13.25 10.37 16.81
C GLU A 234 -13.97 10.95 15.58
N PHE A 235 -15.09 10.36 15.17
CA PHE A 235 -15.87 10.84 14.02
C PHE A 235 -17.36 10.50 14.16
N LEU A 236 -18.19 11.11 13.30
CA LEU A 236 -19.60 10.73 13.14
C LEU A 236 -19.72 9.88 11.89
N HIS A 237 -20.10 8.62 12.05
CA HIS A 237 -20.36 7.70 10.95
C HIS A 237 -21.77 7.91 10.43
N GLN A 238 -21.90 8.19 9.13
CA GLN A 238 -23.20 8.31 8.46
C GLN A 238 -23.30 7.28 7.34
N TYR A 239 -24.27 6.38 7.47
CA TYR A 239 -24.52 5.35 6.46
C TYR A 239 -25.00 5.96 5.13
N SER A 240 -24.64 5.30 4.03
CA SER A 240 -25.04 5.71 2.66
C SER A 240 -26.56 5.69 2.46
N THR A 241 -27.29 4.93 3.28
CA THR A 241 -28.76 4.81 3.23
C THR A 241 -29.39 5.20 4.57
N ASN A 242 -30.68 5.46 4.56
CA ASN A 242 -31.51 5.71 5.76
C ASN A 242 -32.18 4.43 6.28
N PHE A 243 -31.82 3.25 5.76
CA PHE A 243 -32.47 1.98 6.09
C PHE A 243 -34.01 2.01 5.99
N GLY A 244 -34.56 2.84 5.08
CA GLY A 244 -36.00 3.02 4.92
C GLY A 244 -36.68 3.95 5.94
N ARG A 245 -35.92 4.65 6.79
CA ARG A 245 -36.43 5.66 7.75
C ARG A 245 -36.60 7.04 7.11
N SER A 246 -37.33 7.95 7.77
CA SER A 246 -37.56 9.33 7.30
C SER A 246 -36.29 10.16 7.22
N SER A 247 -35.33 9.92 8.11
CA SER A 247 -34.10 10.69 8.27
C SER A 247 -32.86 9.79 8.21
N LYS A 248 -31.71 10.38 7.89
CA LYS A 248 -30.43 9.68 7.99
C LYS A 248 -29.97 9.65 9.44
N ILE A 249 -29.41 8.53 9.85
CA ILE A 249 -28.81 8.34 11.16
C ILE A 249 -27.32 8.64 11.07
N ALA A 250 -26.81 9.41 12.02
CA ALA A 250 -25.38 9.56 12.25
C ALA A 250 -25.02 8.95 13.61
N THR A 251 -24.02 8.09 13.66
CA THR A 251 -23.61 7.38 14.88
C THR A 251 -22.21 7.83 15.29
N SER A 252 -21.98 8.08 16.58
CA SER A 252 -20.64 8.43 17.05
C SER A 252 -19.73 7.21 17.02
N ALA A 253 -18.53 7.39 16.45
CA ALA A 253 -17.56 6.33 16.25
C ALA A 253 -16.14 6.77 16.62
N VAL A 254 -15.31 5.79 16.93
CA VAL A 254 -13.88 5.92 17.17
C VAL A 254 -13.16 4.88 16.34
N GLN A 255 -12.15 5.31 15.59
CA GLN A 255 -11.26 4.43 14.85
C GLN A 255 -9.86 4.52 15.44
N THR A 256 -9.30 3.38 15.82
CA THR A 256 -7.91 3.26 16.23
C THR A 256 -7.11 2.61 15.13
N ASN A 257 -6.07 3.30 14.70
CA ASN A 257 -5.16 2.92 13.64
C ASN A 257 -3.84 2.48 14.26
N VAL A 258 -3.40 1.26 13.97
CA VAL A 258 -2.04 0.82 14.27
C VAL A 258 -1.19 0.98 13.02
N VAL A 259 -0.11 1.73 13.13
CA VAL A 259 0.73 2.11 11.99
C VAL A 259 2.01 1.28 12.00
N TYR A 260 2.26 0.63 10.88
CA TYR A 260 3.43 -0.21 10.63
C TYR A 260 4.24 0.36 9.47
N ARG A 261 5.56 0.18 9.55
CA ARG A 261 6.50 0.50 8.49
C ARG A 261 7.16 -0.75 7.97
N ALA A 262 7.20 -0.91 6.65
CA ALA A 262 7.94 -1.99 6.02
C ALA A 262 9.44 -1.92 6.40
N ASN A 263 10.02 -3.06 6.75
CA ASN A 263 11.45 -3.14 6.98
C ASN A 263 12.18 -3.13 5.62
N PHE A 264 12.83 -2.00 5.33
CA PHE A 264 13.56 -1.80 4.07
C PHE A 264 14.52 -2.94 3.74
N THR A 265 15.33 -3.38 4.70
CA THR A 265 16.34 -4.42 4.48
C THR A 265 15.69 -5.73 4.08
N THR A 266 14.68 -6.17 4.83
CA THR A 266 13.95 -7.40 4.54
C THR A 266 13.27 -7.33 3.17
N ALA A 267 12.55 -6.24 2.91
CA ALA A 267 11.86 -6.03 1.64
C ALA A 267 12.83 -6.00 0.45
N PHE A 268 14.00 -5.37 0.59
CA PHE A 268 15.03 -5.32 -0.43
C PHE A 268 15.55 -6.72 -0.78
N TRP A 269 15.95 -7.52 0.22
CA TRP A 269 16.53 -8.83 -0.04
C TRP A 269 15.53 -9.85 -0.60
N ILE A 270 14.25 -9.75 -0.21
CA ILE A 270 13.21 -10.67 -0.67
C ILE A 270 12.75 -10.31 -2.09
N TYR A 271 12.43 -9.04 -2.36
CA TYR A 271 11.75 -8.66 -3.59
C TYR A 271 12.68 -8.00 -4.62
N ILE A 272 13.61 -7.15 -4.20
CA ILE A 272 14.42 -6.33 -5.12
C ILE A 272 15.68 -7.06 -5.57
N PHE A 273 16.41 -7.69 -4.64
CA PHE A 273 17.70 -8.30 -4.93
C PHE A 273 17.63 -9.42 -5.99
N PRO A 274 16.69 -10.40 -5.94
CA PRO A 274 16.59 -11.43 -6.97
C PRO A 274 16.32 -10.85 -8.36
N LEU A 275 15.48 -9.82 -8.42
CA LEU A 275 15.17 -9.10 -9.66
C LEU A 275 16.40 -8.36 -10.20
N LEU A 276 17.16 -7.69 -9.33
CA LEU A 276 18.41 -7.02 -9.72
C LEU A 276 19.45 -7.99 -10.26
N VAL A 277 19.56 -9.20 -9.69
CA VAL A 277 20.46 -10.23 -10.21
C VAL A 277 20.07 -10.62 -11.64
N LEU A 278 18.78 -10.84 -11.91
CA LEU A 278 18.30 -11.16 -13.27
C LEU A 278 18.53 -10.02 -14.25
N ILE A 279 18.23 -8.78 -13.85
CA ILE A 279 18.50 -7.60 -14.69
C ILE A 279 20.00 -7.47 -14.92
N GLY A 280 20.84 -7.71 -13.92
CA GLY A 280 22.29 -7.69 -14.03
C GLY A 280 22.81 -8.70 -15.05
N VAL A 281 22.32 -9.94 -15.02
CA VAL A 281 22.63 -10.96 -16.04
C VAL A 281 22.15 -10.53 -17.42
N SER A 282 20.94 -9.96 -17.51
CA SER A 282 20.39 -9.42 -18.76
C SER A 282 21.31 -8.35 -19.35
N ILE A 283 21.70 -7.36 -18.56
CA ILE A 283 22.61 -6.27 -18.96
C ILE A 283 24.02 -6.79 -19.28
N ALA A 284 24.49 -7.85 -18.63
CA ALA A 284 25.80 -8.44 -18.91
C ALA A 284 25.82 -9.31 -20.19
N SER A 285 24.66 -9.78 -20.67
CA SER A 285 24.57 -10.69 -21.81
C SER A 285 25.19 -10.19 -23.14
N PRO A 286 25.14 -8.88 -23.50
CA PRO A 286 25.77 -8.38 -24.73
C PRO A 286 27.30 -8.40 -24.68
N SER A 287 27.91 -8.63 -23.51
CA SER A 287 29.36 -8.81 -23.37
C SER A 287 29.86 -10.12 -24.00
N LEU A 288 28.95 -11.03 -24.38
CA LEU A 288 29.30 -12.26 -25.07
C LEU A 288 29.65 -11.99 -26.54
N PRO A 289 30.72 -12.62 -27.07
CA PRO A 289 31.11 -12.50 -28.47
C PRO A 289 29.93 -12.73 -29.43
N GLY A 290 29.83 -11.91 -30.46
CA GLY A 290 28.78 -12.03 -31.50
C GLY A 290 28.77 -13.36 -32.25
N SER A 291 29.85 -14.14 -32.19
CA SER A 291 29.94 -15.49 -32.75
C SER A 291 29.13 -16.54 -31.97
N LEU A 292 28.74 -16.26 -30.71
CA LEU A 292 27.96 -17.18 -29.86
C LEU A 292 26.45 -16.92 -29.97
N GLY A 293 25.93 -16.86 -31.21
CA GLY A 293 24.54 -16.50 -31.48
C GLY A 293 23.50 -17.33 -30.73
N ASP A 294 23.67 -18.66 -30.69
CA ASP A 294 22.73 -19.58 -30.02
C ASP A 294 22.69 -19.37 -28.50
N VAL A 295 23.86 -19.17 -27.88
CA VAL A 295 23.98 -18.88 -26.45
C VAL A 295 23.35 -17.53 -26.12
N ARG A 296 23.58 -16.53 -26.97
CA ARG A 296 23.01 -15.18 -26.81
C ARG A 296 21.49 -15.22 -26.88
N LEU A 297 20.89 -15.99 -27.79
CA LEU A 297 19.43 -16.11 -27.91
C LEU A 297 18.78 -16.82 -26.70
N ALA A 298 19.48 -17.74 -26.05
CA ALA A 298 18.97 -18.48 -24.91
C ALA A 298 18.84 -17.64 -23.62
N ILE A 299 19.71 -16.64 -23.43
CA ILE A 299 19.77 -15.87 -22.18
C ILE A 299 18.50 -15.01 -21.97
N PRO A 300 18.09 -14.12 -22.90
CA PRO A 300 16.90 -13.30 -22.70
C PRO A 300 15.62 -14.14 -22.60
N THR A 301 15.54 -15.27 -23.30
CA THR A 301 14.35 -16.15 -23.24
C THR A 301 14.21 -16.82 -21.88
N THR A 302 15.34 -17.26 -21.30
CA THR A 302 15.35 -17.83 -19.94
C THR A 302 15.01 -16.76 -18.90
N ILE A 303 15.56 -15.55 -19.03
CA ILE A 303 15.26 -14.43 -18.13
C ILE A 303 13.77 -14.06 -18.19
N LEU A 304 13.18 -13.96 -19.39
CA LEU A 304 11.74 -13.68 -19.53
C LEU A 304 10.89 -14.71 -18.80
N LEU A 305 11.22 -16.00 -18.92
CA LEU A 305 10.50 -17.05 -18.22
C LEU A 305 10.65 -16.93 -16.69
N THR A 306 11.87 -16.66 -16.19
CA THR A 306 12.10 -16.47 -14.76
C THR A 306 11.38 -15.23 -14.23
N LEU A 307 11.34 -14.14 -14.99
CA LEU A 307 10.60 -12.93 -14.61
C LEU A 307 9.10 -13.20 -14.45
N ILE A 308 8.50 -14.00 -15.34
CA ILE A 308 7.08 -14.39 -15.24
C ILE A 308 6.81 -15.13 -13.92
N PHE A 309 7.68 -16.08 -13.55
CA PHE A 309 7.52 -16.83 -12.31
C PHE A 309 7.70 -15.96 -11.07
N LEU A 310 8.72 -15.10 -11.04
CA LEU A 310 8.92 -14.20 -9.91
C LEU A 310 7.77 -13.19 -9.78
N GLN A 311 7.24 -12.69 -10.90
CA GLN A 311 6.10 -11.78 -10.89
C GLN A 311 4.83 -12.45 -10.37
N MET A 312 4.56 -13.67 -10.84
CA MET A 312 3.43 -14.47 -10.37
C MET A 312 3.53 -14.72 -8.86
N GLY A 313 4.75 -14.98 -8.35
CA GLY A 313 5.01 -15.19 -6.93
C GLY A 313 4.53 -14.04 -6.06
N TYR A 314 5.03 -12.82 -6.30
CA TYR A 314 4.62 -11.70 -5.44
C TYR A 314 3.20 -11.21 -5.72
N LYS A 315 2.71 -11.31 -6.97
CA LYS A 315 1.31 -10.94 -7.27
C LYS A 315 0.29 -11.86 -6.61
N ALA A 316 0.67 -13.09 -6.27
CA ALA A 316 -0.19 -14.01 -5.52
C ALA A 316 -0.42 -13.57 -4.07
N GLU A 317 0.44 -12.71 -3.51
CA GLU A 317 0.36 -12.17 -2.15
C GLU A 317 -0.43 -10.86 -2.09
N LEU A 318 -0.69 -10.24 -3.24
CA LEU A 318 -1.34 -8.93 -3.34
C LEU A 318 -2.78 -9.05 -3.86
N PRO A 319 -3.65 -8.08 -3.51
CA PRO A 319 -4.97 -8.02 -4.11
C PRO A 319 -4.84 -7.61 -5.59
N ALA A 320 -5.92 -7.78 -6.36
CA ALA A 320 -5.97 -7.22 -7.71
C ALA A 320 -5.96 -5.69 -7.63
N LEU A 321 -4.78 -5.09 -7.85
CA LEU A 321 -4.58 -3.64 -7.85
C LEU A 321 -5.04 -3.02 -9.16
N GLU A 322 -5.75 -1.90 -9.07
CA GLU A 322 -6.17 -1.08 -10.21
C GLU A 322 -5.07 -0.10 -10.70
N TYR A 323 -3.94 -0.07 -10.00
CA TYR A 323 -2.77 0.74 -10.33
C TYR A 323 -1.49 -0.09 -10.35
N VAL A 324 -0.43 0.51 -10.91
CA VAL A 324 0.91 -0.08 -11.03
C VAL A 324 1.72 0.25 -9.78
N SER A 325 2.28 -0.77 -9.12
CA SER A 325 3.17 -0.57 -7.97
C SER A 325 4.59 -0.20 -8.39
N TYR A 326 5.41 0.24 -7.44
CA TYR A 326 6.83 0.47 -7.67
C TYR A 326 7.53 -0.81 -8.18
N LEU A 327 7.29 -1.94 -7.54
CA LEU A 327 7.85 -3.22 -7.99
C LEU A 327 7.40 -3.57 -9.42
N ASP A 328 6.13 -3.34 -9.78
CA ASP A 328 5.65 -3.55 -11.15
C ASP A 328 6.46 -2.75 -12.18
N TRP A 329 6.85 -1.50 -11.88
CA TRP A 329 7.68 -0.69 -12.77
C TRP A 329 9.05 -1.32 -13.04
N ILE A 330 9.68 -1.91 -12.02
CA ILE A 330 10.96 -2.62 -12.19
C ILE A 330 10.77 -3.86 -13.06
N TYR A 331 9.67 -4.61 -12.88
CA TYR A 331 9.34 -5.75 -13.75
C TYR A 331 9.08 -5.32 -15.19
N ILE A 332 8.29 -4.28 -15.42
CA ILE A 332 8.04 -3.73 -16.76
C ILE A 332 9.35 -3.36 -17.44
N TYR A 333 10.25 -2.71 -16.70
CA TYR A 333 11.58 -2.39 -17.17
C TYR A 333 12.39 -3.65 -17.55
N ALA A 334 12.40 -4.67 -16.68
CA ALA A 334 13.08 -5.93 -16.90
C ALA A 334 12.55 -6.68 -18.14
N TYR A 335 11.24 -6.67 -18.37
CA TYR A 335 10.63 -7.23 -19.58
C TYR A 335 11.04 -6.46 -20.83
N ALA A 336 10.97 -5.13 -20.78
CA ALA A 336 11.31 -4.27 -21.90
C ALA A 336 12.77 -4.47 -22.34
N ILE A 337 13.71 -4.50 -21.39
CA ILE A 337 15.12 -4.71 -21.73
C ILE A 337 15.38 -6.12 -22.24
N SER A 338 14.77 -7.14 -21.64
CA SER A 338 14.95 -8.54 -22.08
C SER A 338 14.39 -8.76 -23.49
N ALA A 339 13.24 -8.17 -23.82
CA ALA A 339 12.69 -8.20 -25.17
C ALA A 339 13.58 -7.44 -26.18
N LEU A 340 14.09 -6.27 -25.80
CA LEU A 340 15.01 -5.50 -26.64
C LEU A 340 16.29 -6.28 -26.95
N LEU A 341 16.87 -6.94 -25.94
CA LEU A 341 18.06 -7.76 -26.08
C LEU A 341 17.80 -9.00 -26.94
N PHE A 342 16.64 -9.64 -26.79
CA PHE A 342 16.25 -10.73 -27.67
C PHE A 342 16.24 -10.31 -29.14
N LEU A 343 15.58 -9.18 -29.46
CA LEU A 343 15.54 -8.63 -30.81
C LEU A 343 16.94 -8.25 -31.33
N LEU A 344 17.76 -7.65 -30.47
CA LEU A 344 19.15 -7.30 -30.79
C LEU A 344 19.97 -8.55 -31.14
N PHE A 345 19.79 -9.64 -30.40
CA PHE A 345 20.49 -10.90 -30.63
C PHE A 345 19.99 -11.63 -31.87
N CYS A 346 18.67 -11.63 -32.13
CA CYS A 346 18.14 -12.13 -33.40
C CYS A 346 18.74 -11.38 -34.59
N TRP A 347 18.81 -10.05 -34.50
CA TRP A 347 19.43 -9.22 -35.54
C TRP A 347 20.93 -9.50 -35.68
N GLY A 348 21.67 -9.56 -34.56
CA GLY A 348 23.10 -9.81 -34.54
C GLY A 348 23.47 -11.17 -35.16
N THR A 349 22.77 -12.23 -34.74
CA THR A 349 22.96 -13.59 -35.29
C THR A 349 22.64 -13.64 -36.79
N ASN A 350 21.54 -13.01 -37.22
CA ASN A 350 21.19 -12.97 -38.65
C ASN A 350 22.19 -12.12 -39.47
N ALA A 351 22.68 -11.01 -38.92
CA ALA A 351 23.67 -10.17 -39.60
C ALA A 351 25.00 -10.91 -39.77
N HIS A 352 25.42 -11.67 -38.75
CA HIS A 352 26.62 -12.51 -38.81
C HIS A 352 26.47 -13.65 -39.83
N ALA A 353 25.33 -14.36 -39.82
CA ALA A 353 25.07 -15.44 -40.77
C ALA A 353 25.06 -15.01 -42.25
N ASN A 354 24.76 -13.74 -42.54
CA ASN A 354 24.75 -13.19 -43.90
C ASN A 354 26.09 -12.57 -44.33
N ALA A 355 27.12 -12.57 -43.49
CA ALA A 355 28.45 -12.07 -43.86
C ALA A 355 29.17 -13.11 -44.74
N CYS A 356 29.74 -12.68 -45.87
CA CYS A 356 30.54 -13.55 -46.74
C CYS A 356 31.97 -13.01 -46.83
N GLY A 357 32.93 -13.76 -46.32
CA GLY A 357 34.36 -13.42 -46.31
C GLY A 357 34.85 -12.89 -44.96
N GLU A 358 36.07 -13.27 -44.57
CA GLU A 358 36.68 -12.98 -43.25
C GLU A 358 36.70 -11.48 -42.92
N GLU A 359 36.99 -10.63 -43.91
CA GLU A 359 37.07 -9.18 -43.73
C GLU A 359 35.68 -8.57 -43.46
N GLN A 360 34.65 -9.05 -44.14
CA GLN A 360 33.26 -8.60 -43.96
C GLN A 360 32.67 -9.13 -42.64
N GLU A 361 33.03 -10.33 -42.22
CA GLU A 361 32.64 -10.90 -40.93
C GLU A 361 33.21 -10.09 -39.75
N ALA A 362 34.49 -9.72 -39.82
CA ALA A 362 35.15 -8.89 -38.83
C ALA A 362 34.53 -7.48 -38.73
N GLU A 363 34.12 -6.89 -39.85
CA GLU A 363 33.41 -5.60 -39.86
C GLU A 363 32.01 -5.70 -39.22
N VAL A 364 31.25 -6.74 -39.55
CA VAL A 364 29.91 -6.97 -38.98
C VAL A 364 29.99 -7.20 -37.47
N LEU A 365 30.95 -8.01 -37.01
CA LEU A 365 31.19 -8.26 -35.57
C LEU A 365 31.54 -6.98 -34.80
N ARG A 366 32.39 -6.10 -35.37
CA ARG A 366 32.69 -4.78 -34.77
C ARG A 366 31.44 -3.90 -34.69
N GLY A 367 30.58 -3.95 -35.70
CA GLY A 367 29.30 -3.24 -35.72
C GLY A 367 28.36 -3.71 -34.62
N ILE A 368 28.18 -5.03 -34.48
CA ILE A 368 27.36 -5.66 -33.44
C ILE A 368 27.87 -5.26 -32.05
N ASN A 369 29.17 -5.41 -31.79
CA ASN A 369 29.76 -5.09 -30.47
C ASN A 369 29.57 -3.61 -30.07
N ARG A 370 29.59 -2.67 -31.04
CA ARG A 370 29.32 -1.26 -30.75
C ARG A 370 27.87 -1.01 -30.34
N VAL A 371 26.92 -1.67 -31.01
CA VAL A 371 25.50 -1.56 -30.68
C VAL A 371 25.22 -2.22 -29.33
N ASP A 372 25.80 -3.39 -29.09
CA ASP A 372 25.72 -4.12 -27.81
C ASP A 372 26.16 -3.23 -26.63
N LEU A 373 27.33 -2.59 -26.75
CA LEU A 373 27.86 -1.71 -25.71
C LEU A 373 26.98 -0.48 -25.49
N LEU A 374 26.43 0.12 -26.55
CA LEU A 374 25.51 1.24 -26.44
C LEU A 374 24.22 0.84 -25.72
N VAL A 375 23.61 -0.29 -26.11
CA VAL A 375 22.40 -0.82 -25.47
C VAL A 375 22.66 -1.14 -24.01
N GLN A 376 23.82 -1.71 -23.68
CA GLN A 376 24.22 -2.00 -22.30
C GLN A 376 24.30 -0.74 -21.44
N TRP A 377 24.91 0.34 -21.94
CA TRP A 377 24.97 1.62 -21.21
C TRP A 377 23.59 2.27 -21.05
N LEU A 378 22.75 2.22 -22.09
CA LEU A 378 21.37 2.70 -22.00
C LEU A 378 20.55 1.90 -20.98
N ALA A 379 20.72 0.57 -20.97
CA ALA A 379 20.07 -0.33 -20.03
C ALA A 379 20.54 -0.11 -18.59
N PHE A 380 21.82 0.19 -18.39
CA PHE A 380 22.31 0.53 -17.07
C PHE A 380 21.76 1.89 -16.61
N GLY A 381 21.80 2.91 -17.47
CA GLY A 381 21.25 4.23 -17.17
C GLY A 381 19.74 4.21 -16.90
N GLY A 382 18.98 3.44 -17.68
CA GLY A 382 17.55 3.22 -17.47
C GLY A 382 17.25 2.53 -16.14
N LEU A 383 18.05 1.53 -15.75
CA LEU A 383 17.91 0.85 -14.46
C LEU A 383 18.12 1.83 -13.30
N VAL A 384 19.19 2.63 -13.34
CA VAL A 384 19.46 3.64 -12.31
C VAL A 384 18.31 4.63 -12.20
N LEU A 385 17.72 5.07 -13.33
CA LEU A 385 16.59 5.98 -13.34
C LEU A 385 15.33 5.36 -12.72
N VAL A 386 15.01 4.11 -13.05
CA VAL A 386 13.85 3.39 -12.48
C VAL A 386 14.03 3.12 -10.99
N MET A 387 15.24 2.76 -10.56
CA MET A 387 15.54 2.57 -9.13
C MET A 387 15.48 3.90 -8.36
N ALA A 388 15.97 4.99 -8.96
CA ALA A 388 15.94 6.31 -8.36
C ALA A 388 14.52 6.90 -8.31
N SER A 389 13.65 6.59 -9.28
CA SER A 389 12.25 7.01 -9.20
C SER A 389 11.53 6.32 -8.05
N GLY A 390 11.93 5.10 -7.68
CA GLY A 390 11.50 4.43 -6.46
C GLY A 390 11.81 5.19 -5.18
N LEU A 391 13.00 5.79 -5.11
CA LEU A 391 13.40 6.64 -3.96
C LEU A 391 12.59 7.94 -3.90
N LEU A 392 12.03 8.41 -5.02
CA LEU A 392 11.11 9.56 -5.06
C LEU A 392 9.69 9.21 -4.60
N PHE A 393 9.36 7.93 -4.46
CA PHE A 393 8.12 7.44 -3.84
C PHE A 393 8.24 7.27 -2.32
N GLU A 394 9.36 7.66 -1.69
CA GLU A 394 9.40 7.78 -0.23
C GLU A 394 8.37 8.84 0.24
N PRO A 395 7.51 8.51 1.23
CA PRO A 395 6.40 9.36 1.68
C PRO A 395 6.83 10.72 2.26
#